data_AF-A0A348TWE9-F1
#
_entry.id   AF-A0A348TWE9-F1
#
_cell.length_a   1.000
_cell.length_b   1.000
_cell.length_c   1.000
_cell.angle_alpha   90.00
_cell.angle_beta   90.00
_cell.angle_gamma   90.00
#
_symmetry.space_group_name_H-M   'P 1'
#
loop_
_entity.id
_entity.type
_entity.pdbx_description
1 polymer ?
#
loop_
_entity_poly.entity_id
_entity_poly.type
_entity_poly.pdbx_seq_one_letter_code
_entity_poly.pdbx_strand_id
1 'polypeptide(L)'
;FMYSTGKMYDLKVNSYVDDRNDPLKSTEAACQYMLKMYDVFEDWNLVLAAYNSGPGNVRKAIRRSGGKTSYWEIRPFLPRETSAYVPLFIAATYAMEYGHMYGIGPADIPAYYIETDTVRITNQLHFQQVEQQLGVEPGLLEFLNPQYR
;
A
#
# COMPACT_ATOMS: atom_id res chain seq x y z
N PHE A 1 -4.36 -1.08 -4.69
CA PHE A 1 -5.68 -0.44 -4.91
C PHE A 1 -6.53 -1.19 -5.93
N MET A 2 -7.86 -1.25 -5.73
CA MET A 2 -8.77 -1.58 -6.84
C MET A 2 -8.70 -0.49 -7.92
N TYR A 3 -8.98 -0.85 -9.18
CA TYR A 3 -8.87 0.07 -10.33
C TYR A 3 -9.64 1.38 -10.11
N SER A 4 -10.91 1.31 -9.68
CA SER A 4 -11.75 2.47 -9.45
C SER A 4 -11.21 3.38 -8.35
N THR A 5 -10.69 2.80 -7.26
CA THR A 5 -10.06 3.57 -6.18
C THR A 5 -8.78 4.22 -6.65
N GLY A 6 -7.92 3.50 -7.37
CA GLY A 6 -6.69 4.09 -7.91
C GLY A 6 -6.96 5.30 -8.80
N LYS A 7 -7.97 5.21 -9.68
CA LYS A 7 -8.39 6.32 -10.52
C LYS A 7 -8.90 7.54 -9.73
N MET A 8 -9.52 7.34 -8.56
CA MET A 8 -9.95 8.44 -7.68
C MET A 8 -8.78 9.20 -7.04
N TYR A 9 -7.60 8.58 -6.96
CA TYR A 9 -6.36 9.17 -6.46
C TYR A 9 -5.34 9.38 -7.59
N ASP A 10 -5.84 9.64 -8.80
CA ASP A 10 -5.07 9.96 -10.00
C ASP A 10 -3.99 8.94 -10.42
N LEU A 11 -4.09 7.69 -9.95
CA LEU A 11 -3.23 6.60 -10.41
C LEU A 11 -3.63 6.16 -11.81
N LYS A 12 -2.70 6.28 -12.77
CA LYS A 12 -2.91 5.83 -14.15
C LYS A 12 -2.76 4.32 -14.23
N VAL A 13 -3.72 3.69 -14.91
CA VAL A 13 -3.69 2.25 -15.20
C VAL A 13 -4.11 2.07 -16.65
N ASN A 14 -3.16 1.69 -17.50
CA ASN A 14 -3.36 1.40 -18.92
C ASN A 14 -2.51 0.17 -19.33
N SER A 15 -2.42 -0.11 -20.64
CA SER A 15 -1.69 -1.29 -21.13
C SER A 15 -0.17 -1.23 -20.91
N TYR A 16 0.38 -0.05 -20.68
CA TYR A 16 1.82 0.22 -20.57
C TYR A 16 2.26 0.59 -19.15
N VAL A 17 1.41 1.28 -18.38
CA VAL A 17 1.69 1.78 -17.03
C VAL A 17 0.61 1.37 -16.05
N ASP A 18 1.03 0.94 -14.88
CA ASP A 18 0.20 0.69 -13.70
C ASP A 18 0.79 1.42 -12.48
N ASP A 19 0.41 2.69 -12.29
CA ASP A 19 0.89 3.55 -11.20
C ASP A 19 0.55 2.99 -9.80
N ARG A 20 -0.31 1.97 -9.72
CA ARG A 20 -0.59 1.26 -8.46
C ARG A 20 0.61 0.47 -7.95
N ASN A 21 1.56 0.16 -8.83
CA ASN A 21 2.80 -0.51 -8.50
C ASN A 21 3.95 0.49 -8.28
N ASP A 22 3.79 1.76 -8.67
CA ASP A 22 4.77 2.82 -8.37
C ASP A 22 4.80 3.03 -6.85
N PRO A 23 5.94 2.78 -6.17
CA PRO A 23 6.00 2.86 -4.71
C PRO A 23 5.69 4.26 -4.17
N LEU A 24 6.04 5.33 -4.90
CA LEU A 24 5.77 6.69 -4.45
C LEU A 24 4.31 7.08 -4.67
N LYS A 25 3.81 6.93 -5.90
CA LYS A 25 2.44 7.35 -6.23
C LYS A 25 1.40 6.55 -5.46
N SER A 26 1.63 5.24 -5.30
CA SER A 26 0.72 4.38 -4.54
C SER A 26 0.74 4.70 -3.04
N THR A 27 1.91 5.05 -2.48
CA THR A 27 2.02 5.47 -1.07
C THR A 27 1.33 6.80 -0.83
N GLU A 28 1.55 7.81 -1.68
CA GLU A 28 0.87 9.10 -1.61
C GLU A 28 -0.66 8.92 -1.65
N ALA A 29 -1.16 8.13 -2.60
CA ALA A 29 -2.58 7.81 -2.70
C ALA A 29 -3.12 7.10 -1.44
N ALA A 30 -2.33 6.21 -0.83
CA ALA A 30 -2.69 5.54 0.42
C ALA A 30 -2.79 6.51 1.59
N CYS A 31 -1.81 7.41 1.74
CA CYS A 31 -1.83 8.45 2.77
C CYS A 31 -3.06 9.36 2.63
N GLN A 32 -3.35 9.85 1.42
CA GLN A 32 -4.53 10.68 1.15
C GLN A 32 -5.84 9.94 1.45
N TYR A 33 -5.93 8.65 1.09
CA TYR A 33 -7.07 7.82 1.44
C TYR A 33 -7.23 7.69 2.96
N MET A 34 -6.15 7.37 3.67
CA MET A 34 -6.18 7.16 5.12
C MET A 34 -6.58 8.44 5.87
N LEU A 35 -6.06 9.60 5.47
CA LEU A 35 -6.45 10.90 6.03
C LEU A 35 -7.95 11.17 5.83
N LYS A 36 -8.48 10.95 4.62
CA LYS A 36 -9.91 11.09 4.34
C LYS A 36 -10.78 10.14 5.18
N MET A 37 -10.30 8.92 5.45
CA MET A 37 -11.00 7.99 6.32
C MET A 37 -10.93 8.41 7.78
N TYR A 38 -9.82 9.04 8.20
CA TYR A 38 -9.66 9.56 9.55
C TYR A 38 -10.65 10.70 9.81
N ASP A 39 -10.87 11.60 8.86
CA ASP A 39 -11.90 12.65 8.94
C ASP A 39 -13.33 12.10 9.14
N VAL A 40 -13.56 10.82 8.77
CA VAL A 40 -14.86 10.17 8.86
C VAL A 40 -15.02 9.36 10.15
N PHE A 41 -13.97 8.66 10.57
CA PHE A 41 -14.05 7.67 11.64
C PHE A 41 -13.35 8.11 12.93
N GLU A 42 -12.43 9.08 12.86
CA GLU A 42 -11.66 9.62 13.98
C GLU A 42 -10.92 8.55 14.82
N ASP A 43 -10.67 7.38 14.23
CA ASP A 43 -10.00 6.24 14.85
C ASP A 43 -9.14 5.52 13.80
N TRP A 44 -7.83 5.43 14.05
CA TRP A 44 -6.88 4.84 13.10
C TRP A 44 -7.10 3.34 12.86
N ASN A 45 -7.65 2.60 13.82
CA ASN A 45 -7.98 1.18 13.62
C ASN A 45 -9.18 1.03 12.68
N LEU A 46 -10.16 1.93 12.78
CA LEU A 46 -11.27 2.01 11.81
C LEU A 46 -10.80 2.43 10.42
N VAL A 47 -9.81 3.33 10.33
CA VAL A 47 -9.16 3.67 9.05
C VAL A 47 -8.53 2.45 8.40
N LEU A 48 -7.75 1.67 9.16
CA LEU A 48 -7.14 0.43 8.67
C LEU A 48 -8.20 -0.61 8.26
N ALA A 49 -9.28 -0.76 9.03
CA ALA A 49 -10.39 -1.63 8.67
C ALA A 49 -11.11 -1.17 7.38
N ALA A 50 -11.26 0.15 7.19
CA ALA A 50 -11.83 0.74 5.98
C ALA A 50 -10.91 0.56 4.77
N TYR A 51 -9.60 0.63 4.95
CA TYR A 51 -8.62 0.38 3.89
C TYR A 51 -8.73 -1.05 3.35
N ASN A 52 -8.91 -2.04 4.23
CA ASN A 52 -9.07 -3.45 3.82
C ASN A 52 -10.45 -3.74 3.21
N SER A 53 -11.54 -3.22 3.79
CA SER A 53 -12.91 -3.68 3.47
C SER A 53 -13.82 -2.64 2.85
N GLY A 54 -13.33 -1.41 2.73
CA GLY A 54 -14.11 -0.24 2.34
C GLY A 54 -14.91 0.38 3.50
N PRO A 55 -15.11 1.71 3.49
CA PRO A 55 -15.80 2.43 4.56
C PRO A 55 -17.27 2.03 4.71
N GLY A 56 -17.91 1.53 3.64
CA GLY A 56 -19.29 1.04 3.70
C GLY A 56 -19.46 -0.16 4.64
N ASN A 57 -18.49 -1.08 4.67
CA ASN A 57 -18.54 -2.23 5.56
C ASN A 57 -18.30 -1.84 7.03
N VAL A 58 -17.39 -0.90 7.27
CA VAL A 58 -17.17 -0.33 8.60
C VAL A 58 -18.42 0.39 9.11
N ARG A 59 -19.07 1.23 8.29
CA ARG A 59 -20.34 1.91 8.66
C ARG A 59 -21.46 0.92 8.97
N LYS A 60 -21.55 -0.19 8.23
CA LYS A 60 -22.51 -1.27 8.53
C LYS A 60 -22.21 -1.92 9.87
N ALA A 61 -20.95 -2.18 10.20
CA ALA A 61 -20.55 -2.76 11.48
C ALA A 61 -20.84 -1.80 12.66
N ILE A 62 -20.54 -0.51 12.53
CA ILE A 62 -20.92 0.54 13.48
C ILE A 62 -22.43 0.49 13.75
N ARG A 63 -23.26 0.48 12.69
CA ARG A 63 -24.72 0.41 12.84
C ARG A 63 -25.16 -0.87 13.57
N ARG A 64 -24.60 -2.02 13.21
CA ARG A 64 -24.94 -3.32 13.84
C ARG A 64 -24.52 -3.42 15.29
N SER A 65 -23.46 -2.70 15.69
CA SER A 65 -22.99 -2.64 17.07
C SER A 65 -23.84 -1.75 18.00
N GLY A 66 -24.85 -1.06 17.46
CA GLY A 66 -25.61 -0.05 18.22
C GLY A 66 -24.95 1.33 18.24
N GLY A 67 -24.08 1.63 17.27
CA GLY A 67 -23.45 2.95 17.12
C GLY A 67 -22.08 3.09 17.79
N LYS A 68 -21.42 1.98 18.16
CA LYS A 68 -20.05 2.03 18.68
C LYS A 68 -19.07 2.47 17.61
N THR A 69 -18.05 3.22 18.01
CA THR A 69 -17.08 3.85 17.11
C THR A 69 -15.63 3.44 17.39
N SER A 70 -15.40 2.48 18.28
CA SER A 70 -14.09 1.82 18.39
C SER A 70 -14.03 0.58 17.51
N TYR A 71 -12.89 0.35 16.86
CA TYR A 71 -12.63 -0.90 16.12
C TYR A 71 -12.91 -2.14 16.97
N TRP A 72 -12.45 -2.16 18.23
CA TRP A 72 -12.55 -3.35 19.09
C TRP A 72 -13.99 -3.69 19.45
N GLU A 73 -14.83 -2.68 19.64
CA GLU A 73 -16.25 -2.85 19.92
C GLU A 73 -17.03 -3.32 18.69
N ILE A 74 -16.68 -2.81 17.50
CA ILE A 74 -17.37 -3.19 16.26
C ILE A 74 -16.81 -4.47 15.62
N ARG A 75 -15.64 -4.94 16.06
CA ARG A 75 -14.91 -6.08 15.49
C ARG A 75 -15.78 -7.33 15.28
N PRO A 76 -16.67 -7.73 16.22
CA PRO A 76 -17.57 -8.87 16.02
C PRO A 76 -18.56 -8.71 14.85
N PHE A 77 -18.79 -7.49 14.37
CA PHE A 77 -19.74 -7.16 13.31
C PHE A 77 -19.08 -6.92 11.94
N LEU A 78 -17.75 -6.91 11.88
CA LEU A 78 -16.97 -6.80 10.65
C LEU A 78 -16.90 -8.15 9.89
N PRO A 79 -16.67 -8.13 8.57
CA PRO A 79 -16.30 -9.34 7.83
C PRO A 79 -15.09 -10.04 8.47
N ARG A 80 -15.04 -11.38 8.40
CA ARG A 80 -13.98 -12.18 9.05
C ARG A 80 -12.57 -11.78 8.60
N GLU A 81 -12.39 -11.48 7.31
CA GLU A 81 -11.11 -11.01 6.78
C GLU A 81 -10.67 -9.70 7.46
N THR A 82 -11.58 -8.73 7.55
CA THR A 82 -11.34 -7.40 8.11
C THR A 82 -11.18 -7.40 9.62
N SER A 83 -11.91 -8.28 10.33
CA SER A 83 -11.77 -8.45 11.78
C SER A 83 -10.41 -9.07 12.15
N ALA A 84 -9.73 -9.71 11.21
CA ALA A 84 -8.35 -10.17 11.37
C ALA A 84 -7.32 -9.12 10.93
N TYR A 85 -7.67 -8.22 10.00
CA TYR A 85 -6.72 -7.29 9.38
C TYR A 85 -5.95 -6.40 10.36
N VAL A 86 -6.64 -5.70 11.27
CA VAL A 86 -5.97 -4.79 12.22
C VAL A 86 -5.06 -5.55 13.20
N PRO A 87 -5.49 -6.66 13.83
CA PRO A 87 -4.58 -7.50 14.62
C PRO A 87 -3.35 -7.98 13.85
N LEU A 88 -3.52 -8.40 12.59
CA LEU A 88 -2.41 -8.83 11.75
C LEU A 88 -1.45 -7.68 11.42
N PHE A 89 -1.98 -6.49 11.17
CA PHE A 89 -1.17 -5.28 10.95
C PHE A 89 -0.33 -4.96 12.20
N ILE A 90 -0.94 -4.96 13.39
CA ILE A 90 -0.24 -4.75 14.66
C ILE A 90 0.87 -5.80 14.85
N ALA A 91 0.56 -7.08 14.58
CA ALA A 91 1.54 -8.16 14.69
C ALA A 91 2.70 -8.00 13.70
N ALA A 92 2.42 -7.58 12.46
CA ALA A 92 3.43 -7.32 11.44
C ALA A 92 4.34 -6.15 11.86
N THR A 93 3.77 -5.03 12.32
CA THR A 93 4.55 -3.89 12.82
C THR A 93 5.42 -4.29 14.01
N TYR A 94 4.88 -5.08 14.95
CA TYR A 94 5.65 -5.61 16.06
C TYR A 94 6.81 -6.49 15.58
N ALA A 95 6.56 -7.40 14.62
CA ALA A 95 7.60 -8.26 14.06
C ALA A 95 8.67 -7.48 13.30
N MET A 96 8.31 -6.38 12.63
CA MET A 96 9.28 -5.50 11.98
C MET A 96 10.18 -4.78 12.99
N GLU A 97 9.62 -4.28 14.08
CA GLU A 97 10.35 -3.54 15.13
C GLU A 97 11.22 -4.47 15.99
N TYR A 98 10.63 -5.58 16.43
CA TYR A 98 11.17 -6.47 17.45
C TYR A 98 11.64 -7.82 16.91
N GLY A 99 11.58 -8.04 15.60
CA GLY A 99 11.92 -9.31 14.95
C GLY A 99 13.33 -9.80 15.29
N HIS A 100 14.27 -8.88 15.46
CA HIS A 100 15.65 -9.16 15.85
C HIS A 100 15.76 -9.95 17.16
N MET A 101 14.83 -9.78 18.11
CA MET A 101 14.79 -10.56 19.36
C MET A 101 14.39 -12.02 19.16
N TYR A 102 13.81 -12.34 18.00
CA TYR A 102 13.29 -13.67 17.65
C TYR A 102 14.05 -14.32 16.49
N GLY A 103 15.18 -13.73 16.07
CA GLY A 103 15.93 -14.20 14.90
C GLY A 103 15.23 -13.94 13.56
N ILE A 104 14.27 -13.02 13.52
CA ILE A 104 13.61 -12.55 12.29
C ILE A 104 14.34 -11.29 11.85
N GLY A 105 15.00 -11.36 10.70
CA GLY A 105 15.69 -10.22 10.07
C GLY A 105 15.03 -9.81 8.76
N PRO A 106 15.36 -8.61 8.24
CA PRO A 106 15.01 -8.25 6.88
C PRO A 106 15.65 -9.21 5.89
N ALA A 107 14.98 -9.45 4.76
CA ALA A 107 15.60 -10.13 3.63
C ALA A 107 16.60 -9.20 2.94
N ASP A 108 17.64 -9.78 2.34
CA ASP A 108 18.53 -9.04 1.44
C ASP A 108 17.72 -8.58 0.23
N ILE A 109 17.76 -7.28 -0.06
CA ILE A 109 17.11 -6.69 -1.24
C ILE A 109 18.17 -6.16 -2.22
N PRO A 110 17.88 -6.14 -3.53
CA PRO A 110 18.86 -5.73 -4.55
C PRO A 110 19.32 -4.27 -4.44
N ALA A 111 18.48 -3.38 -3.92
CA ALA A 111 18.78 -1.97 -3.70
C ALA A 111 17.83 -1.36 -2.68
N TYR A 112 18.33 -0.43 -1.86
CA TYR A 112 17.52 0.42 -1.01
C TYR A 112 17.08 1.68 -1.74
N TYR A 113 15.88 2.18 -1.44
CA TYR A 113 15.35 3.39 -2.07
C TYR A 113 16.27 4.62 -1.90
N ILE A 114 17.00 4.71 -0.78
CA ILE A 114 17.97 5.80 -0.51
C ILE A 114 19.18 5.79 -1.46
N GLU A 115 19.44 4.66 -2.13
CA GLU A 115 20.55 4.48 -3.07
C GLU A 115 20.14 4.82 -4.52
N THR A 116 18.88 5.19 -4.72
CA THR A 116 18.30 5.40 -6.06
C THR A 116 17.98 6.87 -6.32
N ASP A 117 18.00 7.26 -7.60
CA ASP A 117 17.52 8.56 -8.07
C ASP A 117 16.67 8.37 -9.33
N THR A 118 15.90 9.39 -9.69
CA THR A 118 15.00 9.36 -10.83
C THR A 118 15.63 10.01 -12.07
N VAL A 119 15.49 9.37 -13.22
CA VAL A 119 15.90 9.93 -14.50
C VAL A 119 14.68 10.33 -15.31
N ARG A 120 14.63 11.59 -15.74
CA ARG A 120 13.54 12.06 -16.60
C ARG A 120 13.74 11.57 -18.03
N ILE A 121 12.78 10.76 -18.48
CA ILE A 121 12.71 10.31 -19.87
C ILE A 121 11.87 11.29 -20.71
N THR A 122 12.43 11.75 -21.83
CA THR A 122 11.77 12.70 -22.75
C THR A 122 11.21 12.06 -24.01
N ASN A 123 11.70 10.88 -24.38
CA ASN A 123 11.28 10.10 -25.55
C ASN A 123 11.01 8.65 -25.15
N GLN A 124 10.14 7.94 -25.86
CA GLN A 124 9.97 6.50 -25.64
C GLN A 124 11.27 5.75 -25.89
N LEU A 125 11.56 4.79 -25.02
CA LEU A 125 12.74 3.95 -25.08
C LEU A 125 12.44 2.58 -24.50
N HIS A 126 13.20 1.59 -24.95
CA HIS A 126 13.16 0.24 -24.40
C HIS A 126 14.11 0.13 -23.21
N PHE A 127 13.76 -0.67 -22.20
CA PHE A 127 14.63 -0.93 -21.04
C PHE A 127 16.02 -1.44 -21.48
N GLN A 128 16.09 -2.26 -22.53
CA GLN A 128 17.34 -2.70 -23.13
C GLN A 128 18.29 -1.55 -23.52
N GLN A 129 17.75 -0.41 -23.95
CA GLN A 129 18.58 0.76 -24.28
C GLN A 129 19.13 1.42 -23.01
N VAL A 130 18.36 1.43 -21.92
CA VAL A 130 18.82 1.93 -20.61
C VAL A 130 19.92 1.02 -20.06
N GLU A 131 19.69 -0.29 -20.09
CA GLU A 131 20.63 -1.32 -19.64
C GLU A 131 21.99 -1.16 -20.32
N GLN A 132 22.00 -1.04 -21.66
CA GLN A 132 23.24 -0.89 -22.43
C GLN A 132 24.00 0.40 -22.11
N GLN A 133 23.30 1.49 -21.79
CA GLN A 133 23.92 2.79 -21.53
C GLN A 133 24.39 2.94 -20.09
N LEU A 134 23.64 2.41 -19.12
CA LEU A 134 23.93 2.56 -17.70
C LEU A 134 24.70 1.36 -17.12
N GLY A 135 24.75 0.23 -17.84
CA GLY A 135 25.38 -1.01 -17.35
C GLY A 135 24.63 -1.65 -16.19
N VAL A 136 23.34 -1.39 -16.06
CA VAL A 136 22.48 -1.90 -14.98
C VAL A 136 21.92 -3.27 -15.37
N GLU A 137 21.83 -4.17 -14.39
CA GLU A 137 21.26 -5.50 -14.58
C GLU A 137 19.75 -5.41 -14.87
N PRO A 138 19.22 -6.17 -15.86
CA PRO A 138 17.81 -6.08 -16.26
C PRO A 138 16.82 -6.30 -15.10
N GLY A 139 17.08 -7.30 -14.25
CA GLY A 139 16.25 -7.60 -13.09
C GLY A 139 16.19 -6.46 -12.08
N LEU A 140 17.31 -5.77 -11.85
CA LEU A 140 17.34 -4.57 -11.00
C LEU A 140 16.51 -3.43 -11.62
N LEU A 141 16.61 -3.20 -12.93
CA LEU A 141 15.86 -2.14 -13.59
C LEU A 141 14.34 -2.40 -13.51
N GLU A 142 13.90 -3.65 -13.72
CA GLU A 142 12.51 -4.05 -13.54
C GLU A 142 12.05 -3.92 -12.08
N PHE A 143 12.88 -4.38 -11.13
CA PHE A 143 12.61 -4.28 -9.69
C PHE A 143 12.39 -2.83 -9.24
N LEU A 144 13.18 -1.88 -9.75
CA LEU A 144 13.08 -0.46 -9.43
C LEU A 144 11.91 0.23 -10.15
N ASN A 145 11.41 -0.35 -11.25
CA ASN A 145 10.39 0.26 -12.09
C ASN A 145 9.14 -0.64 -12.29
N PRO A 146 8.53 -1.16 -11.21
CA PRO A 146 7.46 -2.18 -11.26
C PRO A 146 6.13 -1.68 -11.86
N GLN A 147 6.04 -0.39 -12.18
CA GLN A 147 4.88 0.24 -12.81
C GLN A 147 4.80 -0.02 -14.33
N TYR A 148 5.91 -0.33 -14.99
CA TYR A 148 5.92 -0.55 -16.44
C TYR A 148 5.72 -2.05 -16.77
N ARG A 149 5.09 -2.31 -17.92
CA ARG A 149 4.83 -3.65 -18.45
C ARG A 149 5.52 -3.86 -19.78
#